data_AF-A0A6A4VGQ2-F1
#
_entry.id   AF-A0A6A4VGQ2-F1
#
_cell.length_a   1.000
_cell.length_b   1.000
_cell.length_c   1.000
_cell.angle_alpha   90.00
_cell.angle_beta   90.00
_cell.angle_gamma   90.00
#
_symmetry.space_group_name_H-M   'P 1'
#
loop_
_entity.id
_entity.type
_entity.pdbx_description
1 polymer ?
#
loop_
_entity_poly.entity_id
_entity_poly.type
_entity_poly.pdbx_seq_one_letter_code
_entity_poly.pdbx_strand_id
1 'polypeptide(L)'
;MKLDYVTYKVRPSSFQIAEFAFKSCSEDGRWSGKTEDDFSRPQGFTNYSNCFLPVMKDLLEKLGTPEERKLKFTIAEGTRTMELIGWSISLLSLLLSLFIFFHFKKLQNHRTRIHRNLFFAMLIQVVVRLTVYADQAIVRRPDTSPNKPGIDNTR
;
A
#
# COMPACT_ATOMS: atom_id res chain seq x y z
N MET A 1 9.96 35.85 -23.34
CA MET A 1 10.85 36.15 -22.20
C MET A 1 11.18 34.80 -21.58
N LYS A 2 12.41 34.30 -21.75
CA LYS A 2 12.82 33.03 -21.11
C LYS A 2 13.12 33.37 -19.66
N LEU A 3 12.40 32.78 -18.72
CA LEU A 3 12.77 32.90 -17.31
C LEU A 3 14.02 32.06 -17.10
N ASP A 4 15.09 32.69 -16.65
CA ASP A 4 16.31 31.98 -16.31
C ASP A 4 16.13 31.30 -14.94
N TYR A 5 16.41 29.99 -14.88
CA TYR A 5 16.21 29.18 -13.68
C TYR A 5 17.54 28.62 -13.20
N VAL A 6 17.81 28.71 -11.90
CA VAL A 6 19.00 28.13 -11.25
C VAL A 6 18.63 26.80 -10.60
N THR A 7 19.35 25.72 -10.95
CA THR A 7 19.07 24.37 -10.44
C THR A 7 20.07 23.95 -9.35
N TYR A 8 19.56 23.53 -8.21
CA TYR A 8 20.30 23.08 -7.03
C TYR A 8 20.24 21.56 -6.89
N LYS A 9 21.35 20.95 -6.44
CA LYS A 9 21.45 19.53 -6.09
C LYS A 9 21.39 19.34 -4.58
N VAL A 10 20.48 18.49 -4.12
CA VAL A 10 20.31 18.17 -2.70
C VAL A 10 20.58 16.69 -2.50
N ARG A 11 21.46 16.34 -1.55
CA ARG A 11 21.65 14.95 -1.13
C ARG A 11 20.70 14.63 0.02
N PRO A 12 19.73 13.71 -0.13
CA PRO A 12 18.88 13.30 0.97
C PRO A 12 19.70 12.52 2.00
N SER A 13 19.62 12.91 3.27
CA SER A 13 20.39 12.32 4.38
C SER A 13 19.84 10.98 4.87
N SER A 14 18.60 10.63 4.50
CA SER A 14 17.84 9.51 5.05
C SER A 14 17.91 8.21 4.24
N PHE A 15 18.62 8.21 3.10
CA PHE A 15 18.55 7.12 2.15
C PHE A 15 19.94 6.72 1.65
N GLN A 16 20.28 5.42 1.64
CA GLN A 16 21.52 4.88 1.06
C GLN A 16 21.58 4.97 -0.49
N ILE A 17 20.92 5.97 -1.08
CA ILE A 17 20.99 6.24 -2.50
C ILE A 17 21.99 7.38 -2.64
N ALA A 18 23.11 7.12 -3.32
CA ALA A 18 24.13 8.10 -3.65
C ALA A 18 23.68 9.11 -4.74
N GLU A 19 22.38 9.34 -4.87
CA GLU A 19 21.78 10.17 -5.91
C GLU A 19 21.35 11.51 -5.34
N PHE A 20 21.21 12.48 -6.25
CA PHE A 20 20.82 13.84 -5.92
C PHE A 20 19.38 14.09 -6.32
N ALA A 21 18.68 14.84 -5.48
CA ALA A 21 17.41 15.48 -5.82
C ALA A 21 17.70 16.85 -6.45
N PHE A 22 16.86 17.27 -7.39
CA PHE A 22 17.03 18.54 -8.11
C PHE A 22 15.92 19.51 -7.77
N LYS A 23 16.27 20.78 -7.52
CA LYS A 23 15.32 21.84 -7.20
C LYS A 23 15.66 23.11 -7.97
N SER A 24 14.68 23.77 -8.58
CA SER A 24 14.92 24.97 -9.39
C SER A 24 14.37 26.22 -8.72
N CYS A 25 15.16 27.29 -8.67
CA CYS A 25 14.78 28.61 -8.18
C CYS A 25 14.77 29.60 -9.34
N SER A 26 13.77 30.46 -9.38
CA SER A 26 13.68 31.57 -10.32
C SER A 26 14.50 32.77 -9.81
N GLU A 27 14.88 33.68 -10.71
CA GLU A 27 15.57 34.94 -10.37
C GLU A 27 14.82 35.80 -9.34
N ASP A 28 13.49 35.70 -9.30
CA ASP A 28 12.65 36.36 -8.29
C ASP A 28 12.86 35.82 -6.86
N GLY A 29 13.76 34.85 -6.66
CA GLY A 29 13.98 34.17 -5.38
C GLY A 29 12.87 33.19 -5.00
N ARG A 30 11.95 32.90 -5.92
CA ARG A 30 10.84 31.96 -5.72
C ARG A 30 11.20 30.58 -6.24
N TRP A 31 10.86 29.55 -5.47
CA TRP A 31 11.02 28.17 -5.92
C TRP A 31 10.03 27.83 -7.03
N SER A 32 10.53 27.25 -8.11
CA SER A 32 9.71 26.83 -9.24
C SER A 32 8.91 25.57 -8.91
N GLY A 33 7.68 25.50 -9.40
CA GLY A 33 6.76 24.37 -9.30
C GLY A 33 7.08 23.27 -10.30
N LYS A 34 6.12 22.37 -10.50
CA LYS A 34 6.31 21.19 -11.38
C LYS A 34 6.33 21.58 -12.85
N THR A 35 5.64 22.66 -13.20
CA THR A 35 5.56 23.23 -14.54
C THR A 35 6.30 24.56 -14.55
N GLU A 36 6.85 24.94 -15.69
CA GLU A 36 7.39 26.29 -15.90
C GLU A 36 6.31 27.32 -15.52
N ASP A 37 6.69 28.36 -14.78
CA ASP A 37 5.84 29.45 -14.25
C ASP A 37 4.86 29.10 -13.12
N ASP A 38 4.85 27.88 -12.60
CA ASP A 38 4.05 27.55 -11.41
C ASP A 38 4.78 27.98 -10.12
N PHE A 39 4.46 29.18 -9.62
CA PHE A 39 4.96 29.69 -8.34
C PHE A 39 3.91 29.64 -7.22
N SER A 40 2.83 28.88 -7.42
CA SER A 40 1.67 28.86 -6.50
C SER A 40 2.02 28.34 -5.10
N ARG A 41 3.10 27.57 -4.98
CA ARG A 41 3.55 26.95 -3.72
C ARG A 41 4.88 27.56 -3.28
N PRO A 42 4.97 28.17 -2.09
CA PRO A 42 6.21 28.80 -1.62
C PRO A 42 7.38 27.81 -1.46
N GLN A 43 7.08 26.53 -1.19
CA GLN A 43 8.07 25.46 -1.10
C GLN A 43 8.57 24.95 -2.46
N GLY A 44 7.87 25.25 -3.56
CA GLY A 44 8.16 24.77 -4.92
C GLY A 44 8.10 23.24 -5.09
N PHE A 45 8.61 22.77 -6.23
CA PHE A 45 8.74 21.37 -6.60
C PHE A 45 10.20 20.90 -6.47
N THR A 46 10.41 19.65 -6.09
CA THR A 46 11.73 19.00 -6.06
C THR A 46 11.64 17.68 -6.79
N ASN A 47 12.54 17.46 -7.75
CA ASN A 47 12.61 16.25 -8.54
C ASN A 47 13.42 15.18 -7.80
N TYR A 48 12.71 14.19 -7.27
CA TYR A 48 13.28 13.03 -6.56
C TYR A 48 13.39 11.78 -7.44
N SER A 49 13.18 11.88 -8.77
CA SER A 49 13.18 10.70 -9.65
C SER A 49 14.48 9.89 -9.56
N ASN A 50 15.60 10.58 -9.36
CA ASN A 50 16.90 9.93 -9.20
C ASN A 50 17.08 9.28 -7.83
N CYS A 51 16.37 9.77 -6.81
CA CYS A 51 16.38 9.26 -5.44
C CYS A 51 15.44 8.05 -5.23
N PHE A 52 14.85 7.47 -6.28
CA PHE A 52 14.13 6.21 -6.13
C PHE A 52 15.09 5.02 -6.10
N LEU A 53 14.79 4.02 -5.25
CA LEU A 53 15.56 2.77 -5.23
C LEU A 53 15.54 2.12 -6.61
N PRO A 54 16.61 1.42 -7.00
CA PRO A 54 16.65 0.66 -8.25
C PRO A 54 15.48 -0.34 -8.34
N VAL A 55 15.10 -0.96 -7.22
CA VAL A 55 13.95 -1.88 -7.15
C VAL A 55 12.63 -1.18 -7.48
N MET A 56 12.43 0.05 -6.99
CA MET A 56 11.23 0.84 -7.28
C MET A 56 11.21 1.33 -8.73
N LYS A 57 12.37 1.72 -9.28
CA LYS A 57 12.51 2.10 -10.69
C LYS A 57 12.22 0.93 -11.62
N ASP A 58 12.79 -0.25 -11.36
CA ASP A 58 12.54 -1.49 -12.10
C ASP A 58 11.06 -1.91 -12.04
N LEU A 59 10.43 -1.80 -10.86
CA LEU A 59 9.00 -2.05 -10.72
C LEU A 59 8.16 -1.06 -11.56
N LEU A 60 8.52 0.23 -11.53
CA LEU A 60 7.81 1.29 -12.25
C LEU A 60 8.00 1.20 -13.78
N GLU A 61 9.15 0.70 -14.22
CA GLU A 61 9.47 0.42 -15.62
C GLU A 61 8.69 -0.80 -16.12
N LYS A 62 8.66 -1.89 -15.34
CA LYS A 62 7.85 -3.10 -15.63
C LYS A 62 6.35 -2.83 -15.69
N LEU A 63 5.87 -1.80 -15.01
CA LEU A 63 4.47 -1.42 -15.05
C LEU A 63 4.07 -0.75 -16.38
N GLY A 64 5.03 -0.31 -17.21
CA GLY A 64 4.79 0.19 -18.57
C GLY A 64 4.54 1.70 -18.64
N THR A 65 3.82 2.15 -19.68
CA THR A 65 3.51 3.56 -19.90
C THR A 65 2.64 4.14 -18.77
N PRO A 66 2.69 5.46 -18.49
CA PRO A 66 1.96 6.07 -17.37
C PRO A 66 0.45 5.77 -17.35
N GLU A 67 -0.17 5.53 -18.51
CA GLU A 67 -1.58 5.17 -18.63
C GLU A 67 -1.83 3.70 -18.24
N GLU A 68 -0.96 2.78 -18.68
CA GLU A 68 -1.01 1.36 -18.29
C GLU A 68 -0.73 1.17 -16.79
N ARG A 69 0.15 2.01 -16.22
CA ARG A 69 0.46 1.99 -14.78
C ARG A 69 -0.76 2.27 -13.93
N LYS A 70 -1.56 3.28 -14.30
CA LYS A 70 -2.79 3.62 -13.59
C LYS A 70 -3.78 2.46 -13.64
N LEU A 71 -4.00 1.90 -14.82
CA LEU A 71 -4.96 0.81 -15.02
C LEU A 71 -4.56 -0.46 -14.26
N LYS A 72 -3.28 -0.84 -14.29
CA LYS A 72 -2.75 -1.98 -13.50
C LYS A 72 -2.87 -1.76 -12.00
N PHE A 73 -2.65 -0.53 -11.52
CA PHE A 73 -2.86 -0.17 -10.11
C PHE A 73 -4.33 -0.31 -9.70
N THR A 74 -5.26 0.19 -10.51
CA THR A 74 -6.71 0.09 -10.21
C THR A 74 -7.18 -1.36 -10.17
N ILE A 75 -6.67 -2.22 -11.06
CA ILE A 75 -6.98 -3.65 -11.07
C ILE A 75 -6.39 -4.33 -9.83
N ALA A 76 -5.13 -4.06 -9.50
CA ALA A 76 -4.47 -4.63 -8.33
C ALA A 76 -5.14 -4.23 -7.00
N GLU A 77 -5.74 -3.03 -6.96
CA GLU A 77 -6.54 -2.57 -5.83
C GLU A 77 -7.90 -3.28 -5.77
N GLY A 78 -8.57 -3.46 -6.92
CA GLY A 78 -9.84 -4.18 -7.02
C GLY A 78 -9.75 -5.67 -6.66
N THR A 79 -8.63 -6.33 -6.92
CA THR A 79 -8.45 -7.75 -6.52
C THR A 79 -8.46 -7.92 -4.99
N ARG A 80 -7.94 -6.95 -4.23
CA ARG A 80 -7.90 -7.03 -2.76
C ARG A 80 -9.30 -7.01 -2.13
N THR A 81 -10.26 -6.30 -2.72
CA THR A 81 -11.62 -6.23 -2.17
C THR A 81 -12.38 -7.53 -2.39
N MET A 82 -12.18 -8.20 -3.53
CA MET A 82 -12.79 -9.51 -3.80
C MET A 82 -12.32 -10.59 -2.83
N GLU A 83 -11.04 -10.58 -2.45
CA GLU A 83 -10.49 -11.51 -1.45
C GLU A 83 -11.12 -11.28 -0.05
N LEU A 84 -11.23 -10.02 0.38
CA LEU A 84 -11.81 -9.67 1.68
C LEU A 84 -13.29 -10.03 1.80
N ILE A 85 -14.06 -9.79 0.73
CA ILE A 85 -15.49 -10.16 0.67
C ILE A 85 -15.62 -11.68 0.73
N GLY A 86 -14.75 -12.42 0.02
CA GLY A 86 -14.70 -13.87 0.04
C GLY A 86 -14.48 -14.47 1.43
N TRP A 87 -13.55 -13.92 2.22
CA TRP A 87 -13.37 -14.36 3.61
C TRP A 87 -14.52 -13.99 4.52
N SER A 88 -15.08 -12.79 4.36
CA SER A 88 -16.21 -12.34 5.19
C SER A 88 -17.42 -13.26 5.02
N ILE A 89 -17.78 -13.59 3.77
CA ILE A 89 -18.89 -14.49 3.47
C ILE A 89 -18.60 -15.92 3.96
N SER A 90 -17.38 -16.41 3.74
CA SER A 90 -16.98 -17.76 4.16
C SER A 90 -17.02 -17.91 5.69
N LEU A 91 -16.48 -16.93 6.43
CA LEU A 91 -16.51 -16.92 7.89
C LEU A 91 -17.94 -16.85 8.43
N LEU A 92 -18.78 -15.99 7.87
CA LEU A 92 -20.16 -15.85 8.31
C LEU A 92 -20.96 -17.15 8.12
N SER A 93 -20.80 -17.80 6.96
CA SER A 93 -21.43 -19.10 6.68
C SER A 93 -21.00 -20.19 7.67
N LEU A 94 -19.69 -20.26 7.95
CA LEU A 94 -19.12 -21.21 8.92
C LEU A 94 -19.63 -20.96 10.36
N LEU A 95 -19.67 -19.70 10.79
CA LEU A 95 -20.16 -19.32 12.11
C LEU A 95 -21.63 -19.65 12.31
N LEU A 96 -22.48 -19.36 11.32
CA LEU A 96 -23.90 -19.71 11.36
C LEU A 96 -24.11 -21.22 11.46
N SER A 97 -23.33 -21.99 10.70
CA SER A 97 -23.40 -23.45 10.74
C SER A 97 -23.00 -24.00 12.12
N LEU A 98 -21.87 -23.55 12.67
CA LEU A 98 -21.43 -23.91 14.03
C LEU A 98 -22.44 -23.51 15.10
N PHE A 99 -23.01 -22.31 15.01
CA PHE A 99 -23.99 -21.79 15.95
C PHE A 99 -25.23 -22.69 16.03
N ILE A 100 -25.80 -23.08 14.88
CA ILE A 100 -26.96 -23.98 14.83
C ILE A 100 -26.61 -25.35 15.46
N PHE A 101 -25.45 -25.92 15.14
CA PHE A 101 -25.02 -27.20 15.70
C PHE A 101 -24.72 -27.14 17.22
N PHE A 102 -24.17 -26.03 17.73
CA PHE A 102 -23.95 -25.85 19.16
C PHE A 102 -25.25 -25.57 19.93
N HIS A 103 -26.19 -24.84 19.35
CA HIS A 103 -27.47 -24.55 19.98
C HIS A 103 -28.32 -25.82 20.15
N PHE A 104 -28.37 -26.67 19.13
CA PHE A 104 -29.04 -27.97 19.21
C PHE A 104 -28.09 -29.07 19.73
N LYS A 105 -27.54 -28.91 20.95
CA LYS A 105 -26.85 -30.01 21.66
C LYS A 105 -27.72 -31.27 21.82
N LYS A 106 -29.04 -31.14 21.70
CA LYS A 106 -30.01 -32.25 21.80
C LYS A 106 -30.01 -33.24 20.63
N LEU A 107 -29.47 -32.93 19.44
CA LEU A 107 -29.37 -33.89 18.31
C LEU A 107 -28.00 -34.60 18.22
N GLN A 108 -27.28 -34.70 19.35
CA GLN A 108 -25.99 -35.38 19.45
C GLN A 108 -26.13 -36.92 19.39
N ASN A 109 -26.53 -37.44 18.24
CA ASN A 109 -26.39 -38.84 17.90
C ASN A 109 -24.99 -39.14 17.32
N HIS A 110 -24.56 -40.41 17.36
CA HIS A 110 -23.28 -40.88 16.83
C HIS A 110 -23.03 -40.44 15.37
N ARG A 111 -24.09 -40.26 14.57
CA ARG A 111 -24.03 -39.83 13.16
C ARG A 111 -23.61 -38.35 12.98
N THR A 112 -23.95 -37.44 13.89
CA THR A 112 -23.58 -36.01 13.78
C THR A 112 -22.14 -35.73 14.24
N ARG A 113 -21.47 -36.68 14.93
CA ARG A 113 -20.05 -36.59 15.30
C ARG A 113 -19.11 -36.58 14.09
N ILE A 114 -19.42 -37.35 13.04
CA ILE A 114 -18.61 -37.41 11.81
C ILE A 114 -18.72 -36.07 11.06
N HIS A 115 -19.93 -35.55 10.90
CA HIS A 115 -20.16 -34.24 10.29
C HIS A 115 -19.50 -33.12 11.09
N ARG A 116 -19.53 -33.19 12.43
CA ARG A 116 -18.82 -32.24 13.29
C ARG A 116 -17.32 -32.21 13.02
N ASN A 117 -16.70 -33.36 12.76
CA ASN A 117 -15.28 -33.44 12.46
C ASN A 117 -14.94 -32.76 11.11
N LEU A 118 -15.82 -32.87 10.12
CA LEU A 118 -15.67 -32.20 8.83
C LEU A 118 -15.86 -30.68 8.94
N PHE A 119 -16.84 -30.22 9.72
CA PHE A 119 -16.99 -28.80 10.03
C PHE A 119 -15.79 -28.22 10.78
N PHE A 120 -15.20 -29.01 11.69
CA PHE A 120 -14.00 -28.62 12.42
C PHE A 120 -12.78 -28.51 11.48
N ALA A 121 -12.62 -29.44 10.53
CA ALA A 121 -11.57 -29.38 9.52
C ALA A 121 -11.72 -28.14 8.62
N MET A 122 -12.93 -27.85 8.14
CA MET A 122 -13.24 -26.63 7.39
C MET A 122 -12.96 -25.36 8.20
N LEU A 123 -13.28 -25.37 9.50
CA LEU A 123 -13.00 -24.25 10.41
C LEU A 123 -11.49 -24.00 10.55
N ILE A 124 -10.71 -25.04 10.87
CA ILE A 124 -9.25 -24.93 11.00
C ILE A 124 -8.65 -24.41 9.69
N GLN A 125 -9.06 -24.97 8.54
CA GLN A 125 -8.58 -24.55 7.23
C GLN A 125 -8.86 -23.06 6.95
N VAL A 126 -10.04 -22.54 7.30
CA VAL A 126 -10.40 -21.13 7.12
C VAL A 126 -9.66 -20.23 8.10
N VAL A 127 -9.51 -20.63 9.36
CA VAL A 127 -8.74 -19.88 10.36
C VAL A 127 -7.28 -19.75 9.94
N VAL A 128 -6.64 -20.84 9.47
CA VAL A 128 -5.25 -20.79 8.97
C VAL A 128 -5.14 -19.80 7.80
N ARG A 129 -6.05 -19.86 6.82
CA ARG A 129 -6.06 -18.91 5.69
C ARG A 129 -6.23 -17.46 6.16
N LEU A 130 -7.11 -17.20 7.13
CA LEU A 130 -7.31 -15.87 7.70
C LEU A 130 -6.05 -15.37 8.42
N THR A 131 -5.39 -16.25 9.17
CA THR A 131 -4.18 -15.90 9.94
C THR A 131 -3.02 -15.58 8.99
N VAL A 132 -2.79 -16.41 7.97
CA VAL A 132 -1.78 -16.18 6.94
C VAL A 132 -2.07 -14.90 6.16
N TYR A 133 -3.34 -14.62 5.85
CA TYR A 133 -3.66 -13.36 5.18
C TYR A 133 -3.44 -12.14 6.07
N ALA A 134 -3.88 -12.21 7.33
CA ALA A 134 -3.66 -11.12 8.29
C ALA A 134 -2.16 -10.84 8.43
N ASP A 135 -1.34 -11.88 8.55
CA ASP A 135 0.12 -11.78 8.59
C ASP A 135 0.68 -11.10 7.33
N GLN A 136 0.29 -11.57 6.13
CA GLN A 136 0.68 -10.93 4.87
C GLN A 136 0.19 -9.49 4.76
N ALA A 137 -1.00 -9.16 5.27
CA ALA A 137 -1.55 -7.82 5.24
C ALA A 137 -0.82 -6.87 6.19
N ILE A 138 -0.35 -7.37 7.34
CA ILE A 138 0.47 -6.63 8.31
C ILE A 138 1.87 -6.40 7.72
N VAL A 139 2.53 -7.43 7.22
CA VAL A 139 3.86 -7.33 6.60
C VAL A 139 3.85 -6.45 5.35
N ARG A 140 2.75 -6.47 4.58
CA ARG A 140 2.57 -5.59 3.40
C ARG A 140 2.12 -4.18 3.74
N ARG A 141 1.86 -3.83 5.01
CA ARG A 141 1.73 -2.41 5.34
C ARG A 141 3.13 -1.81 5.20
N PRO A 142 3.42 -0.97 4.18
CA PRO A 142 4.60 -0.13 4.30
C PRO A 142 4.42 0.65 5.59
N ASP A 143 5.49 0.85 6.35
CA ASP A 143 5.49 1.74 7.50
C ASP A 143 4.97 3.12 7.08
N THR A 144 3.66 3.32 7.12
CA THR A 144 3.06 4.64 7.24
C THR A 144 3.37 5.05 8.66
N SER A 145 4.62 5.42 8.90
CA SER A 145 4.96 6.26 10.04
C SER A 145 4.17 7.55 9.86
N PRO A 146 3.11 7.82 10.65
CA PRO A 146 2.24 8.96 10.41
C PRO A 146 2.80 10.26 10.98
N ASN A 147 4.05 10.26 11.47
CA ASN A 147 4.64 11.41 12.13
C ASN A 147 6.17 11.43 11.98
N LYS A 148 6.66 11.99 10.88
CA LYS A 148 7.81 12.90 10.94
C LYS A 148 7.41 14.21 10.26
N PRO A 149 6.78 15.14 11.00
CA PRO A 149 6.64 16.51 10.54
C PRO A 149 8.02 17.16 10.46
N GLY A 150 8.28 17.85 9.35
CA GLY A 150 9.43 18.76 9.20
C GLY A 150 10.74 18.07 8.87
N ILE A 151 11.21 18.22 7.64
CA ILE A 151 12.64 18.46 7.45
C ILE A 151 12.85 19.85 8.07
N ASP A 152 13.28 19.88 9.32
CA ASP A 152 13.70 21.10 9.99
C ASP A 152 14.99 21.55 9.28
N ASN A 153 14.84 22.53 8.39
CA ASN A 153 15.96 23.22 7.76
C ASN A 153 16.74 23.91 8.88
N THR A 154 17.80 23.24 9.33
CA THR A 154 18.72 23.74 10.33
C THR A 154 19.37 25.03 9.85
N ARG A 155 19.36 25.99 10.76
CA ARG A 155 19.89 27.36 10.73
C ARG A 155 21.36 27.44 10.32
#